data_AF-A0A0F8ZM18-F1
#
_entry.id   AF-A0A0F8ZM18-F1
#
_cell.length_a   1.000
_cell.length_b   1.000
_cell.length_c   1.000
_cell.angle_alpha   90.00
_cell.angle_beta   90.00
_cell.angle_gamma   90.00
#
_symmetry.space_group_name_H-M   'P 1'
#
loop_
_entity.id
_entity.type
_entity.pdbx_description
1 polymer ?
#
loop_
_entity_poly.entity_id
_entity_poly.type
_entity_poly.pdbx_seq_one_letter_code
_entity_poly.pdbx_strand_id
1 'polypeptide(L)'
;LNRQYNEMFAPELETQSHAQKLATAERAAERRLAELTRQRDEGDLFPDKPKPVKLRGKKLDAVKADIEAVKAELDELRSLDPRSEVLAEERINKARRARWLRRIAELQDKRARSDFAPKPRKDVKLDAKTKEVQFALEQENRKFVAAKHRFEMAKRSTPRKIASGAVNVVNSLKAYMASFDLSAIGRQSLWFTLAHPIKTARLARRSVTAIKKKSAFEIDEEVHNHAEFVFAKQSGVPFTEHGQGITKLEEQYMTPWAEHLPGVAASERLFVSHLNLARMEQFAMLVRRHEKWFGKRPTAKEGRAIADLVGTFTGKIPIRSQAARNALAAASTALWSPQLLLSRFAFLFGRPFYGGSWRTR
;
A
#
# COMPACT_ATOMS: atom_id res chain seq x y z
N LEU A 1 -4.93 -39.22 -16.22
CA LEU A 1 -4.62 -38.32 -17.35
C LEU A 1 -3.29 -38.66 -18.02
N ASN A 2 -2.10 -38.38 -17.49
CA ASN A 2 -0.84 -38.74 -18.19
C ASN A 2 -0.64 -40.26 -18.41
N ARG A 3 -1.09 -41.11 -17.47
CA ARG A 3 -0.96 -42.57 -17.62
C ARG A 3 -1.90 -43.14 -18.69
N GLN A 4 -3.18 -42.74 -18.66
CA GLN A 4 -4.20 -43.10 -19.67
C GLN A 4 -3.94 -42.47 -21.05
N TYR A 5 -3.37 -41.26 -21.10
CA TYR A 5 -2.93 -40.64 -22.37
C TYR A 5 -1.80 -41.45 -22.99
N ASN A 6 -0.82 -41.86 -22.18
CA ASN A 6 0.24 -42.74 -22.64
C ASN A 6 -0.30 -44.12 -23.02
N GLU A 7 -1.26 -44.71 -22.29
CA GLU A 7 -1.83 -46.02 -22.66
C GLU A 7 -2.65 -45.98 -23.97
N MET A 8 -3.38 -44.90 -24.25
CA MET A 8 -4.18 -44.78 -25.48
C MET A 8 -3.37 -44.34 -26.71
N PHE A 9 -2.31 -43.55 -26.53
CA PHE A 9 -1.56 -42.96 -27.65
C PHE A 9 -0.10 -43.45 -27.73
N ALA A 10 0.44 -44.19 -26.76
CA ALA A 10 1.77 -44.79 -26.87
C ALA A 10 1.89 -45.79 -28.03
N PRO A 11 0.89 -46.66 -28.34
CA PRO A 11 1.02 -47.58 -29.46
C PRO A 11 1.14 -46.86 -30.82
N GLU A 12 0.45 -45.73 -30.98
CA GLU A 12 0.50 -44.88 -32.18
C GLU A 12 1.79 -44.03 -32.25
N LEU A 13 2.37 -43.67 -31.09
CA LEU A 13 3.64 -42.94 -31.01
C LEU A 13 4.86 -43.87 -31.18
N GLU A 14 4.76 -45.15 -30.82
CA GLU A 14 5.82 -46.15 -31.00
C GLU A 14 5.90 -46.70 -32.43
N THR A 15 4.81 -46.67 -33.18
CA THR A 15 4.73 -47.15 -34.58
C THR A 15 5.18 -46.13 -35.63
N GLN A 16 5.39 -44.87 -35.26
CA GLN A 16 5.97 -43.87 -36.16
C GLN A 16 7.47 -44.11 -36.30
N SER A 17 7.90 -44.48 -37.51
CA SER A 17 9.32 -44.57 -37.88
C SER A 17 10.05 -43.28 -37.48
N HIS A 18 11.31 -43.39 -37.03
CA HIS A 18 12.14 -42.24 -36.65
C HIS A 18 12.12 -41.14 -37.73
N ALA A 19 12.05 -41.53 -39.02
CA ALA A 19 11.92 -40.62 -40.15
C ALA A 19 10.62 -39.78 -40.14
N GLN A 20 9.50 -40.36 -39.70
CA GLN A 20 8.21 -39.65 -39.61
C GLN A 20 8.17 -38.66 -38.44
N LYS A 21 8.80 -39.01 -37.32
CA LYS A 21 8.97 -38.10 -36.17
C LYS A 21 9.88 -36.92 -36.53
N LEU A 22 10.97 -37.20 -37.25
CA LEU A 22 11.88 -36.18 -37.75
C LEU A 22 11.18 -35.23 -38.72
N ALA A 23 10.47 -35.75 -39.72
CA ALA A 23 9.72 -34.94 -40.68
C ALA A 23 8.61 -34.09 -40.03
N THR A 24 7.97 -34.59 -38.97
CA THR A 24 6.96 -33.83 -38.23
C THR A 24 7.59 -32.72 -37.41
N ALA A 25 8.74 -32.97 -36.79
CA ALA A 25 9.50 -31.98 -36.05
C ALA A 25 10.07 -30.89 -36.98
N GLU A 26 10.59 -31.27 -38.15
CA GLU A 26 11.08 -30.35 -39.19
C GLU A 26 9.96 -29.43 -39.68
N ARG A 27 8.80 -29.97 -40.06
CA ARG A 27 7.64 -29.16 -40.47
C ARG A 27 7.15 -28.21 -39.36
N ALA A 28 7.20 -28.65 -38.10
CA ALA A 28 6.83 -27.80 -36.97
C ALA A 28 7.85 -26.67 -36.75
N ALA A 29 9.14 -26.96 -36.93
CA ALA A 29 10.21 -25.97 -36.85
C ALA A 29 10.16 -24.96 -38.00
N GLU A 30 9.92 -25.41 -39.23
CA GLU A 30 9.74 -24.56 -40.42
C GLU A 30 8.56 -23.60 -40.27
N ARG A 31 7.40 -24.10 -39.82
CA ARG A 31 6.22 -23.25 -39.53
C ARG A 31 6.53 -22.20 -38.47
N ARG A 32 7.29 -22.58 -37.45
CA ARG A 32 7.68 -21.65 -36.38
C ARG A 32 8.68 -20.61 -36.87
N LEU A 33 9.62 -20.98 -37.74
CA LEU A 33 10.55 -20.06 -38.37
C LEU A 33 9.83 -19.07 -39.29
N ALA A 34 8.89 -19.55 -40.11
CA ALA A 34 8.07 -18.71 -40.98
C ALA A 34 7.23 -17.70 -40.18
N GLU A 35 6.60 -18.14 -39.08
CA GLU A 35 5.83 -17.26 -38.20
C GLU A 35 6.72 -16.20 -37.52
N LEU A 36 7.91 -16.58 -37.05
CA LEU A 36 8.87 -15.63 -36.45
C LEU A 36 9.42 -14.64 -37.48
N THR A 37 9.58 -15.08 -38.73
CA THR A 37 10.02 -14.23 -39.84
C THR A 37 8.92 -13.24 -40.21
N ARG A 38 7.67 -13.68 -40.27
CA ARG A 38 6.50 -12.80 -40.43
C ARG A 38 6.44 -11.74 -39.33
N GLN A 39 6.56 -12.15 -38.06
CA GLN A 39 6.54 -11.23 -36.91
C GLN A 39 7.69 -10.20 -36.95
N ARG A 40 8.88 -10.61 -37.41
CA ARG A 40 10.02 -9.71 -37.61
C ARG A 40 9.73 -8.68 -38.71
N ASP A 41 9.22 -9.13 -39.84
CA ASP A 41 9.05 -8.29 -41.03
C ASP A 41 7.83 -7.35 -40.92
N GLU A 42 6.76 -7.80 -40.26
CA GLU A 42 5.55 -7.01 -39.99
C GLU A 42 5.68 -6.13 -38.72
N GLY A 43 6.74 -6.30 -37.92
CA GLY A 43 6.93 -5.58 -36.66
C GLY A 43 5.95 -6.01 -35.54
N ASP A 44 5.22 -7.11 -35.71
CA ASP A 44 4.29 -7.67 -34.73
C ASP A 44 5.05 -8.54 -33.72
N LEU A 45 5.75 -7.86 -32.79
CA LEU A 45 6.60 -8.51 -31.78
C LEU A 45 5.80 -9.23 -30.68
N PHE A 46 4.48 -9.00 -30.59
CA PHE A 46 3.61 -9.53 -29.54
C PHE A 46 2.22 -9.89 -30.09
N PRO A 47 2.11 -10.92 -30.95
CA PRO A 47 0.82 -11.35 -31.46
C PRO A 47 -0.03 -11.91 -30.32
N ASP A 48 -1.28 -11.45 -30.24
CA ASP A 48 -2.28 -12.04 -29.37
C ASP A 48 -2.49 -13.50 -29.74
N LYS A 49 -2.11 -14.42 -28.85
CA LYS A 49 -2.36 -15.85 -29.09
C LYS A 49 -3.86 -16.06 -29.30
N PRO A 50 -4.29 -16.72 -30.40
CA PRO A 50 -5.71 -17.03 -30.59
C PRO A 50 -6.18 -17.84 -29.38
N LYS A 51 -7.21 -17.35 -28.69
CA LYS A 51 -7.79 -18.05 -27.55
C LYS A 51 -8.23 -19.44 -28.03
N PRO A 52 -7.91 -20.53 -27.30
CA PRO A 52 -8.36 -21.85 -27.70
C PRO A 52 -9.88 -21.83 -27.83
N VAL A 53 -10.38 -22.17 -29.03
CA VAL A 53 -11.81 -22.22 -29.31
C VAL A 53 -12.40 -23.26 -28.37
N LYS A 54 -13.31 -22.84 -27.48
CA LYS A 54 -14.02 -23.77 -26.60
C LYS A 54 -14.90 -24.65 -27.48
N LEU A 55 -14.49 -25.90 -27.69
CA LEU A 55 -15.33 -26.92 -28.32
C LEU A 55 -16.61 -27.06 -27.47
N ARG A 56 -17.77 -26.79 -28.09
CA ARG A 56 -19.10 -26.88 -27.49
C ARG A 56 -19.91 -27.91 -28.26
N GLY A 57 -20.61 -28.78 -27.54
CA GLY A 57 -21.46 -29.81 -28.13
C GLY A 57 -22.27 -30.48 -27.03
N LYS A 58 -23.56 -30.72 -27.26
CA LYS A 58 -24.50 -31.24 -26.25
C LYS A 58 -23.96 -32.47 -25.50
N LYS A 59 -23.29 -33.39 -26.22
CA LYS A 59 -22.66 -34.59 -25.64
C LYS A 59 -21.45 -34.26 -24.75
N LEU A 60 -20.62 -33.30 -25.15
CA LEU A 60 -19.43 -32.88 -24.40
C LEU A 60 -19.82 -32.11 -23.13
N ASP A 61 -20.87 -31.30 -23.21
CA ASP A 61 -21.38 -30.53 -22.08
C ASP A 61 -22.07 -31.46 -21.06
N ALA A 62 -22.78 -32.49 -21.52
CA ALA A 62 -23.29 -33.56 -20.66
C ALA A 62 -22.15 -34.33 -19.94
N VAL A 63 -21.14 -34.78 -20.68
CA VAL A 63 -19.98 -35.48 -20.09
C VAL A 63 -19.21 -34.60 -19.09
N LYS A 64 -19.09 -33.29 -19.36
CA LYS A 64 -18.49 -32.36 -18.39
C LYS A 64 -19.35 -32.20 -17.14
N ALA A 65 -20.67 -32.16 -17.27
CA ALA A 65 -21.57 -32.12 -16.13
C ALA A 65 -21.44 -33.39 -15.28
N ASP A 66 -21.37 -34.56 -15.92
CA ASP A 66 -21.16 -35.84 -15.24
C ASP A 66 -19.80 -35.89 -14.52
N ILE A 67 -18.74 -35.39 -15.15
CA ILE A 67 -17.41 -35.28 -14.52
C ILE A 67 -17.43 -34.37 -13.29
N GLU A 68 -18.13 -33.24 -13.35
CA GLU A 68 -18.25 -32.33 -12.21
C GLU A 68 -19.12 -32.92 -11.09
N ALA A 69 -20.18 -33.65 -11.42
CA ALA A 69 -20.99 -34.37 -10.45
C ALA A 69 -20.18 -35.46 -9.72
N VAL A 70 -19.44 -36.30 -10.47
CA VAL A 70 -18.58 -37.33 -9.90
C VAL A 70 -17.44 -36.74 -9.08
N LYS A 71 -16.89 -35.58 -9.47
CA LYS A 71 -15.89 -34.86 -8.65
C LYS A 71 -16.49 -34.38 -7.33
N ALA A 72 -17.71 -33.84 -7.35
CA ALA A 72 -18.38 -33.36 -6.14
C ALA A 72 -18.61 -34.51 -5.16
N GLU A 73 -19.08 -35.68 -5.64
CA GLU A 73 -19.23 -36.89 -4.83
C GLU A 73 -17.88 -37.38 -4.27
N LEU A 74 -16.83 -37.40 -5.09
CA LEU A 74 -15.48 -37.78 -4.65
C LEU A 74 -14.92 -36.84 -3.58
N ASP A 75 -15.19 -35.54 -3.68
CA ASP A 75 -14.71 -34.55 -2.73
C ASP A 75 -15.51 -34.61 -1.40
N GLU A 76 -16.80 -34.92 -1.45
CA GLU A 76 -17.62 -35.22 -0.28
C GLU A 76 -17.12 -36.49 0.43
N LEU A 77 -16.91 -37.59 -0.30
CA LEU A 77 -16.35 -38.84 0.25
C LEU A 77 -14.95 -38.64 0.85
N ARG A 78 -14.11 -37.79 0.22
CA ARG A 78 -12.80 -37.43 0.78
C ARG A 78 -12.95 -36.63 2.07
N SER A 79 -13.91 -35.71 2.17
CA SER A 79 -14.11 -34.91 3.39
C SER A 79 -14.52 -35.74 4.61
N LEU A 80 -15.11 -36.92 4.37
CA LEU A 80 -15.52 -37.87 5.41
C LEU A 80 -14.40 -38.84 5.81
N ASP A 81 -13.32 -38.96 5.03
CA ASP A 81 -12.16 -39.80 5.35
C ASP A 81 -11.19 -39.05 6.30
N PRO A 82 -10.91 -39.55 7.52
CA PRO A 82 -9.93 -38.96 8.42
C PRO A 82 -8.52 -38.83 7.85
N ARG A 83 -8.16 -39.62 6.82
CA ARG A 83 -6.87 -39.51 6.11
C ARG A 83 -6.78 -38.26 5.23
N SER A 84 -7.91 -37.65 4.87
CA SER A 84 -7.96 -36.46 4.02
C SER A 84 -7.37 -35.22 4.69
N GLU A 85 -7.63 -35.04 5.99
CA GLU A 85 -7.07 -33.95 6.79
C GLU A 85 -5.55 -34.10 6.90
N VAL A 86 -5.06 -35.30 7.21
CA VAL A 86 -3.63 -35.61 7.29
C VAL A 86 -2.93 -35.36 5.94
N LEU A 87 -3.52 -35.82 4.83
CA LEU A 87 -2.97 -35.58 3.49
C LEU A 87 -3.01 -34.10 3.08
N ALA A 88 -4.04 -33.35 3.51
CA ALA A 88 -4.14 -31.91 3.28
C ALA A 88 -3.06 -31.15 4.06
N GLU A 89 -2.86 -31.48 5.33
CA GLU A 89 -1.79 -30.94 6.17
C GLU A 89 -0.41 -31.25 5.60
N GLU A 90 -0.17 -32.49 5.14
CA GLU A 90 1.07 -32.87 4.49
C GLU A 90 1.34 -32.06 3.22
N ARG A 91 0.33 -31.84 2.37
CA ARG A 91 0.45 -31.00 1.17
C ARG A 91 0.79 -29.55 1.52
N ILE A 92 0.11 -28.99 2.52
CA ILE A 92 0.38 -27.64 3.02
C ILE A 92 1.81 -27.55 3.57
N ASN A 93 2.21 -28.53 4.39
CA ASN A 93 3.54 -28.59 5.00
C ASN A 93 4.64 -28.81 3.96
N LYS A 94 4.40 -29.60 2.92
CA LYS A 94 5.32 -29.78 1.79
C LYS A 94 5.49 -28.48 1.01
N ALA A 95 4.40 -27.77 0.71
CA ALA A 95 4.45 -26.48 0.03
C ALA A 95 5.16 -25.39 0.88
N ARG A 96 4.91 -25.36 2.20
CA ARG A 96 5.60 -24.46 3.13
C ARG A 96 7.10 -24.77 3.20
N ARG A 97 7.49 -26.04 3.37
CA ARG A 97 8.88 -26.48 3.36
C ARG A 97 9.60 -26.07 2.06
N ALA A 98 8.99 -26.31 0.89
CA ALA A 98 9.57 -25.91 -0.39
C ALA A 98 9.77 -24.39 -0.49
N ARG A 99 8.81 -23.59 0.01
CA ARG A 99 8.92 -22.12 0.04
C ARG A 99 10.04 -21.65 0.97
N TRP A 100 10.15 -22.24 2.17
CA TRP A 100 11.20 -21.90 3.12
C TRP A 100 12.58 -22.29 2.61
N LEU A 101 12.73 -23.46 1.99
CA LEU A 101 13.99 -23.87 1.36
C LEU A 101 14.44 -22.89 0.27
N ARG A 102 13.52 -22.43 -0.60
CA ARG A 102 13.81 -21.38 -1.59
C ARG A 102 14.26 -20.08 -0.93
N ARG A 103 13.59 -19.69 0.17
CA ARG A 103 13.93 -18.47 0.90
C ARG A 103 15.29 -18.57 1.60
N ILE A 104 15.62 -19.72 2.16
CA ILE A 104 16.94 -19.99 2.77
C ILE A 104 18.03 -19.87 1.70
N ALA A 105 17.85 -20.49 0.54
CA ALA A 105 18.79 -20.39 -0.57
C ALA A 105 18.99 -18.94 -1.05
N GLU A 106 17.90 -18.17 -1.21
CA GLU A 106 17.98 -16.75 -1.56
C GLU A 106 18.76 -15.92 -0.51
N LEU A 107 18.56 -16.20 0.78
CA LEU A 107 19.26 -15.49 1.86
C LEU A 107 20.73 -15.89 1.97
N GLN A 108 21.05 -17.17 1.79
CA GLN A 108 22.43 -17.65 1.76
C GLN A 108 23.20 -17.02 0.60
N ASP A 109 22.58 -16.95 -0.57
CA ASP A 109 23.11 -16.32 -1.77
C ASP A 109 23.36 -14.80 -1.57
N LYS A 110 22.38 -14.08 -0.99
CA LYS A 110 22.55 -12.67 -0.60
C LYS A 110 23.69 -12.46 0.39
N ARG A 111 23.80 -13.34 1.39
CA ARG A 111 24.90 -13.30 2.36
C ARG A 111 26.25 -13.53 1.69
N ALA A 112 26.34 -14.46 0.73
CA ALA A 112 27.58 -14.73 0.00
C ALA A 112 28.01 -13.55 -0.89
N ARG A 113 27.04 -12.85 -1.49
CA ARG A 113 27.29 -11.67 -2.33
C ARG A 113 27.37 -10.35 -1.57
N SER A 114 27.23 -10.37 -0.23
CA SER A 114 27.08 -9.18 0.61
C SER A 114 25.99 -8.20 0.12
N ASP A 115 24.96 -8.72 -0.56
CA ASP A 115 23.84 -7.94 -1.09
C ASP A 115 22.72 -7.85 -0.05
N PHE A 116 22.87 -6.86 0.85
CA PHE A 116 21.90 -6.56 1.90
C PHE A 116 20.92 -5.45 1.50
N ALA A 117 20.98 -4.96 0.26
CA ALA A 117 20.10 -3.90 -0.18
C ALA A 117 18.64 -4.40 -0.21
N PRO A 118 17.67 -3.63 0.29
CA PRO A 118 16.26 -3.99 0.16
C PRO A 118 15.90 -4.07 -1.32
N LYS A 119 15.13 -5.10 -1.71
CA LYS A 119 14.69 -5.26 -3.10
C LYS A 119 14.01 -3.96 -3.55
N PRO A 120 14.48 -3.30 -4.62
CA PRO A 120 13.86 -2.07 -5.09
C PRO A 120 12.42 -2.38 -5.47
N ARG A 121 11.49 -1.59 -4.94
CA ARG A 121 10.11 -1.65 -5.40
C ARG A 121 10.11 -1.16 -6.85
N LYS A 122 9.42 -1.87 -7.73
CA LYS A 122 9.18 -1.38 -9.08
C LYS A 122 8.19 -0.23 -8.96
N ASP A 123 8.60 0.97 -9.33
CA ASP A 123 7.70 2.10 -9.49
C ASP A 123 6.85 1.87 -10.74
N VAL A 124 5.71 1.20 -10.55
CA VAL A 124 4.75 0.98 -11.64
C VAL A 124 3.90 2.24 -11.73
N LYS A 125 4.09 3.03 -12.78
CA LYS A 125 3.17 4.12 -13.11
C LYS A 125 1.84 3.50 -13.51
N LEU A 126 0.82 3.72 -12.68
CA LEU A 126 -0.53 3.21 -12.94
C LEU A 126 -1.20 3.99 -14.06
N ASP A 127 -1.84 3.29 -14.99
CA ASP A 127 -2.67 3.89 -16.02
C ASP A 127 -3.99 4.42 -15.43
N ALA A 128 -4.73 5.22 -16.21
CA ALA A 128 -5.96 5.85 -15.73
C ALA A 128 -7.00 4.82 -15.25
N LYS A 129 -7.13 3.68 -15.96
CA LYS A 129 -8.07 2.61 -15.58
C LYS A 129 -7.66 1.94 -14.27
N THR A 130 -6.37 1.65 -14.07
CA THR A 130 -5.92 1.06 -12.80
C THR A 130 -6.09 2.04 -11.63
N LYS A 131 -5.91 3.36 -11.85
CA LYS A 131 -6.18 4.38 -10.82
C LYS A 131 -7.65 4.42 -10.41
N GLU A 132 -8.58 4.25 -11.35
CA GLU A 132 -10.01 4.16 -11.02
C GLU A 132 -10.32 2.92 -10.16
N VAL A 133 -9.72 1.77 -10.50
CA VAL A 133 -9.85 0.54 -9.70
C VAL A 133 -9.22 0.71 -8.32
N GLN A 134 -8.06 1.38 -8.23
CA GLN A 134 -7.39 1.67 -6.97
C GLN A 134 -8.25 2.58 -6.08
N PHE A 135 -8.85 3.63 -6.66
CA PHE A 135 -9.78 4.50 -5.94
C PHE A 135 -11.00 3.71 -5.43
N ALA A 136 -11.58 2.84 -6.25
CA ALA A 136 -12.70 1.98 -5.84
C ALA A 136 -12.31 1.04 -4.70
N LEU A 137 -11.13 0.39 -4.79
CA LEU A 137 -10.58 -0.46 -3.73
C LEU A 137 -10.41 0.31 -2.42
N GLU A 138 -9.93 1.55 -2.48
CA GLU A 138 -9.74 2.37 -1.28
C GLU A 138 -11.08 2.74 -0.63
N GLN A 139 -12.10 3.08 -1.42
CA GLN A 139 -13.44 3.32 -0.88
C GLN A 139 -14.00 2.08 -0.18
N GLU A 140 -13.83 0.89 -0.77
CA GLU A 140 -14.25 -0.37 -0.15
C GLU A 140 -13.45 -0.70 1.12
N ASN A 141 -12.14 -0.45 1.11
CA ASN A 141 -11.31 -0.65 2.30
C ASN A 141 -11.74 0.27 3.45
N ARG A 142 -12.11 1.53 3.16
CA ARG A 142 -12.66 2.46 4.18
C ARG A 142 -13.96 1.93 4.79
N LYS A 143 -14.89 1.45 3.96
CA LYS A 143 -16.13 0.81 4.43
C LYS A 143 -15.84 -0.40 5.31
N PHE A 144 -14.90 -1.25 4.90
CA PHE A 144 -14.49 -2.42 5.66
C PHE A 144 -13.90 -2.05 7.03
N VAL A 145 -13.00 -1.06 7.09
CA VAL A 145 -12.42 -0.58 8.35
C VAL A 145 -13.50 -0.01 9.28
N ALA A 146 -14.44 0.77 8.75
CA ALA A 146 -15.57 1.28 9.52
C ALA A 146 -16.46 0.15 10.06
N ALA A 147 -16.76 -0.87 9.25
CA ALA A 147 -17.54 -2.04 9.65
C ALA A 147 -16.82 -2.86 10.74
N LYS A 148 -15.51 -3.10 10.57
CA LYS A 148 -14.68 -3.77 11.57
C LYS A 148 -14.68 -3.01 12.90
N HIS A 149 -14.54 -1.69 12.88
CA HIS A 149 -14.60 -0.88 14.09
C HIS A 149 -15.96 -0.99 14.80
N ARG A 150 -17.07 -0.97 14.05
CA ARG A 150 -18.42 -1.17 14.62
C ARG A 150 -18.56 -2.55 15.27
N PHE A 151 -18.05 -3.59 14.62
CA PHE A 151 -18.03 -4.95 15.15
C PHE A 151 -17.21 -5.07 16.45
N GLU A 152 -16.02 -4.48 16.49
CA GLU A 152 -15.19 -4.42 17.70
C GLU A 152 -15.89 -3.66 18.84
N MET A 153 -16.59 -2.57 18.52
CA MET A 153 -17.36 -1.79 19.50
C MET A 153 -18.55 -2.58 20.06
N ALA A 154 -19.24 -3.36 19.24
CA ALA A 154 -20.36 -4.19 19.67
C ALA A 154 -19.95 -5.24 20.72
N LYS A 155 -18.73 -5.79 20.60
CA LYS A 155 -18.16 -6.78 21.52
C LYS A 155 -17.62 -6.22 22.84
N ARG A 156 -17.52 -4.90 23.00
CA ARG A 156 -17.00 -4.27 24.23
C ARG A 156 -18.04 -4.30 25.36
N SER A 157 -17.55 -4.31 26.60
CA SER A 157 -18.40 -4.19 27.80
C SER A 157 -19.12 -2.84 27.85
N THR A 158 -20.31 -2.82 28.47
CA THR A 158 -21.16 -1.63 28.59
C THR A 158 -20.44 -0.41 29.19
N PRO A 159 -19.66 -0.53 30.28
CA PRO A 159 -18.91 0.61 30.83
C PRO A 159 -17.89 1.17 29.83
N ARG A 160 -17.21 0.29 29.07
CA ARG A 160 -16.24 0.68 28.06
C ARG A 160 -16.90 1.35 26.86
N LYS A 161 -18.12 0.93 26.49
CA LYS A 161 -18.94 1.58 25.47
C LYS A 161 -19.30 3.01 25.89
N ILE A 162 -19.78 3.21 27.12
CA ILE A 162 -20.13 4.53 27.66
C ILE A 162 -18.91 5.46 27.69
N ALA A 163 -17.78 5.00 28.26
CA ALA A 163 -16.54 5.77 28.29
C ALA A 163 -16.06 6.15 26.88
N SER A 164 -16.12 5.21 25.92
CA SER A 164 -15.76 5.51 24.53
C SER A 164 -16.73 6.48 23.85
N GLY A 165 -18.02 6.43 24.21
CA GLY A 165 -19.04 7.36 23.71
C GLY A 165 -18.73 8.79 24.16
N ALA A 166 -18.44 8.99 25.45
CA ALA A 166 -18.06 10.30 25.99
C ALA A 166 -16.80 10.87 25.31
N VAL A 167 -15.77 10.05 25.13
CA VAL A 167 -14.55 10.45 24.39
C VAL A 167 -14.87 10.83 22.94
N ASN A 168 -15.71 10.08 22.25
CA ASN A 168 -16.09 10.38 20.87
C ASN A 168 -16.90 11.68 20.76
N VAL A 169 -17.76 12.01 21.73
CA VAL A 169 -18.47 13.30 21.78
C VAL A 169 -17.47 14.45 21.88
N VAL A 170 -16.55 14.39 22.83
CA VAL A 170 -15.50 15.41 23.00
C VAL A 170 -14.65 15.54 21.75
N ASN A 171 -14.18 14.44 21.17
CA ASN A 171 -13.38 14.45 19.95
C ASN A 171 -14.18 14.96 18.73
N SER A 172 -15.48 14.75 18.69
CA SER A 172 -16.34 15.26 17.59
C SER A 172 -16.55 16.76 17.68
N LEU A 173 -16.67 17.31 18.89
CA LEU A 173 -16.67 18.76 19.10
C LEU A 173 -15.32 19.37 18.70
N LYS A 174 -14.20 18.74 19.08
CA LYS A 174 -12.86 19.16 18.63
C LYS A 174 -12.73 19.12 17.10
N ALA A 175 -13.16 18.04 16.47
CA ALA A 175 -13.13 17.90 15.01
C ALA A 175 -13.99 18.96 14.32
N TYR A 176 -15.19 19.23 14.85
CA TYR A 176 -16.08 20.26 14.34
C TYR A 176 -15.44 21.65 14.43
N MET A 177 -14.95 22.04 15.60
CA MET A 177 -14.25 23.33 15.78
C MET A 177 -12.98 23.44 14.92
N ALA A 178 -12.18 22.38 14.84
CA ALA A 178 -10.99 22.35 13.98
C ALA A 178 -11.34 22.44 12.49
N SER A 179 -12.53 21.97 12.09
CA SER A 179 -12.96 22.01 10.69
C SER A 179 -13.24 23.42 10.18
N PHE A 180 -13.57 24.35 11.07
CA PHE A 180 -13.80 25.75 10.73
C PHE A 180 -12.61 26.65 11.10
N ASP A 181 -11.55 26.09 11.69
CA ASP A 181 -10.30 26.80 11.98
C ASP A 181 -9.27 26.63 10.85
N LEU A 182 -9.52 27.25 9.69
CA LEU A 182 -8.56 27.27 8.59
C LEU A 182 -7.24 27.98 8.95
N SER A 183 -7.22 28.78 10.04
CA SER A 183 -5.99 29.40 10.53
C SER A 183 -4.97 28.36 11.00
N ALA A 184 -5.43 27.17 11.42
CA ALA A 184 -4.56 26.07 11.84
C ALA A 184 -3.61 25.62 10.71
N ILE A 185 -4.04 25.70 9.46
CA ILE A 185 -3.20 25.41 8.28
C ILE A 185 -2.02 26.39 8.20
N GLY A 186 -2.31 27.67 8.37
CA GLY A 186 -1.31 28.74 8.41
C GLY A 186 -0.37 28.62 9.61
N ARG A 187 -0.91 28.32 10.80
CA ARG A 187 -0.13 28.17 12.04
C ARG A 187 0.79 26.95 12.04
N GLN A 188 0.34 25.83 11.47
CA GLN A 188 1.15 24.60 11.36
C GLN A 188 2.14 24.64 10.19
N SER A 189 1.86 25.44 9.17
CA SER A 189 2.80 25.67 8.06
C SER A 189 3.62 26.94 8.24
N LEU A 190 3.52 27.64 9.38
CA LEU A 190 3.97 29.03 9.56
C LEU A 190 5.40 29.25 9.09
N TRP A 191 6.34 28.43 9.55
CA TRP A 191 7.75 28.55 9.20
C TRP A 191 8.00 28.35 7.70
N PHE A 192 7.26 27.44 7.08
CA PHE A 192 7.34 27.21 5.64
C PHE A 192 6.66 28.34 4.85
N THR A 193 5.55 28.88 5.35
CA THR A 193 4.88 30.07 4.79
C THR A 193 5.78 31.29 4.81
N LEU A 194 6.49 31.54 5.90
CA LEU A 194 7.41 32.68 6.02
C LEU A 194 8.61 32.53 5.08
N ALA A 195 9.19 31.34 4.99
CA ALA A 195 10.34 31.10 4.13
C ALA A 195 9.99 30.99 2.62
N HIS A 196 8.79 30.49 2.30
CA HIS A 196 8.37 30.16 0.94
C HIS A 196 6.89 30.53 0.66
N PRO A 197 6.51 31.82 0.76
CA PRO A 197 5.11 32.24 0.71
C PRO A 197 4.40 31.86 -0.59
N ILE A 198 5.08 32.00 -1.74
CA ILE A 198 4.52 31.67 -3.06
C ILE A 198 4.25 30.17 -3.19
N LYS A 199 5.18 29.32 -2.71
CA LYS A 199 4.98 27.86 -2.75
C LYS A 199 3.86 27.44 -1.83
N THR A 200 3.81 27.98 -0.61
CA THR A 200 2.74 27.69 0.35
C THR A 200 1.38 28.09 -0.19
N ALA A 201 1.26 29.25 -0.84
CA ALA A 201 0.01 29.66 -1.48
C ALA A 201 -0.44 28.69 -2.59
N ARG A 202 0.51 28.17 -3.38
CA ARG A 202 0.24 27.15 -4.40
C ARG A 202 -0.22 25.82 -3.79
N LEU A 203 0.46 25.36 -2.74
CA LEU A 203 0.06 24.15 -2.02
C LEU A 203 -1.33 24.31 -1.40
N ALA A 204 -1.59 25.43 -0.73
CA ALA A 204 -2.90 25.73 -0.15
C ALA A 204 -4.01 25.71 -1.22
N ARG A 205 -3.78 26.35 -2.37
CA ARG A 205 -4.72 26.32 -3.50
C ARG A 205 -4.95 24.89 -4.01
N ARG A 206 -3.90 24.07 -4.11
CA ARG A 206 -4.02 22.66 -4.50
C ARG A 206 -4.84 21.88 -3.47
N SER A 207 -4.59 22.07 -2.18
CA SER A 207 -5.27 21.38 -1.09
C SER A 207 -6.75 21.72 -0.97
N VAL A 208 -7.18 22.94 -1.35
CA VAL A 208 -8.62 23.29 -1.39
C VAL A 208 -9.40 22.34 -2.30
N THR A 209 -8.78 21.80 -3.36
CA THR A 209 -9.44 20.81 -4.24
C THR A 209 -9.75 19.50 -3.52
N ALA A 210 -9.03 19.15 -2.45
CA ALA A 210 -9.21 17.93 -1.66
C ALA A 210 -10.52 17.88 -0.87
N ILE A 211 -11.29 18.98 -0.84
CA ILE A 211 -12.70 18.95 -0.39
C ILE A 211 -13.46 17.82 -1.11
N LYS A 212 -13.13 17.55 -2.38
CA LYS A 212 -13.65 16.41 -3.15
C LYS A 212 -12.83 15.14 -2.91
N LYS A 213 -13.50 14.00 -2.69
CA LYS A 213 -12.85 12.69 -2.43
C LYS A 213 -11.86 12.27 -3.53
N LYS A 214 -12.23 12.45 -4.81
CA LYS A 214 -11.37 12.10 -5.95
C LYS A 214 -10.10 12.95 -5.98
N SER A 215 -10.23 14.26 -5.78
CA SER A 215 -9.09 15.17 -5.75
C SER A 215 -8.18 14.95 -4.53
N ALA A 216 -8.74 14.57 -3.37
CA ALA A 216 -7.92 14.16 -2.22
C ALA A 216 -7.05 12.93 -2.56
N PHE A 217 -7.65 11.91 -3.19
CA PHE A 217 -6.91 10.74 -3.69
C PHE A 217 -5.83 11.10 -4.70
N GLU A 218 -6.10 12.01 -5.64
CA GLU A 218 -5.10 12.48 -6.60
C GLU A 218 -3.93 13.20 -5.92
N ILE A 219 -4.18 13.95 -4.84
CA ILE A 219 -3.15 14.62 -4.06
C ILE A 219 -2.33 13.61 -3.25
N ASP A 220 -2.96 12.59 -2.67
CA ASP A 220 -2.24 11.51 -2.02
C ASP A 220 -1.32 10.80 -3.00
N GLU A 221 -1.82 10.48 -4.19
CA GLU A 221 -1.02 9.89 -5.27
C GLU A 221 0.12 10.83 -5.69
N GLU A 222 -0.09 12.15 -5.73
CA GLU A 222 0.95 13.14 -6.00
C GLU A 222 2.08 13.06 -4.95
N VAL A 223 1.73 12.95 -3.66
CA VAL A 223 2.70 12.75 -2.58
C VAL A 223 3.42 11.41 -2.70
N HIS A 224 2.70 10.32 -2.99
CA HIS A 224 3.26 8.98 -3.11
C HIS A 224 4.18 8.81 -4.32
N ASN A 225 3.87 9.50 -5.43
CA ASN A 225 4.66 9.48 -6.66
C ASN A 225 5.82 10.49 -6.65
N HIS A 226 5.98 11.27 -5.58
CA HIS A 226 7.08 12.21 -5.45
C HIS A 226 8.43 11.46 -5.40
N ALA A 227 9.45 11.96 -6.10
CA ALA A 227 10.76 11.30 -6.20
C ALA A 227 11.42 11.00 -4.83
N GLU A 228 11.24 11.90 -3.86
CA GLU A 228 11.73 11.74 -2.49
C GLU A 228 10.81 10.93 -1.57
N PHE A 229 9.65 10.44 -2.02
CA PHE A 229 8.65 9.83 -1.14
C PHE A 229 9.20 8.61 -0.41
N VAL A 230 9.93 7.74 -1.12
CA VAL A 230 10.53 6.54 -0.53
C VAL A 230 11.53 6.93 0.57
N PHE A 231 12.38 7.92 0.30
CA PHE A 231 13.36 8.40 1.28
C PHE A 231 12.71 9.14 2.45
N ALA A 232 11.66 9.92 2.21
CA ALA A 232 10.85 10.59 3.22
C ALA A 232 10.19 9.58 4.17
N LYS A 233 9.59 8.53 3.61
CA LYS A 233 8.95 7.46 4.37
C LYS A 233 9.96 6.67 5.21
N GLN A 234 11.13 6.35 4.64
CA GLN A 234 12.21 5.67 5.36
C GLN A 234 12.82 6.56 6.46
N SER A 235 12.89 7.86 6.22
CA SER A 235 13.37 8.86 7.18
C SER A 235 12.37 9.12 8.31
N GLY A 236 11.10 8.73 8.14
CA GLY A 236 10.07 8.83 9.17
C GLY A 236 9.27 10.12 9.12
N VAL A 237 9.12 10.75 7.95
CA VAL A 237 8.21 11.89 7.77
C VAL A 237 6.80 11.47 8.17
N PRO A 238 6.11 12.23 9.04
CA PRO A 238 4.85 11.81 9.62
C PRO A 238 3.67 12.11 8.69
N PHE A 239 3.58 11.38 7.59
CA PHE A 239 2.41 11.42 6.71
C PHE A 239 1.18 10.83 7.41
N THR A 240 0.02 11.39 7.12
CA THR A 240 -1.27 10.98 7.67
C THR A 240 -2.10 10.36 6.54
N GLU A 241 -2.81 9.26 6.82
CA GLU A 241 -3.63 8.59 5.81
C GLU A 241 -5.11 8.95 6.00
N HIS A 242 -5.83 9.19 4.90
CA HIS A 242 -7.28 9.44 4.96
C HIS A 242 -8.06 8.15 5.29
N GLY A 243 -8.98 8.22 6.25
CA GLY A 243 -9.96 7.15 6.50
C GLY A 243 -9.41 5.78 6.94
N GLN A 244 -8.10 5.69 7.26
CA GLN A 244 -7.43 4.44 7.63
C GLN A 244 -7.36 4.23 9.15
N GLY A 245 -8.52 4.10 9.82
CA GLY A 245 -8.59 3.85 11.26
C GLY A 245 -8.19 5.07 12.13
N ILE A 246 -8.80 5.18 13.30
CA ILE A 246 -8.79 6.40 14.14
C ILE A 246 -7.37 6.86 14.51
N THR A 247 -6.43 5.93 14.68
CA THR A 247 -5.05 6.24 15.11
C THR A 247 -4.16 6.80 14.00
N LYS A 248 -4.58 6.70 12.73
CA LYS A 248 -3.83 7.24 11.59
C LYS A 248 -4.34 8.60 11.12
N LEU A 249 -5.41 9.12 11.71
CA LEU A 249 -5.95 10.45 11.42
C LEU A 249 -5.10 11.56 12.04
N GLU A 250 -5.30 12.81 11.61
CA GLU A 250 -4.78 13.94 12.36
C GLU A 250 -5.49 14.04 13.71
N GLU A 251 -4.76 14.47 14.74
CA GLU A 251 -5.19 14.43 16.15
C GLU A 251 -6.56 15.08 16.40
N GLN A 252 -6.83 16.17 15.68
CA GLN A 252 -8.09 16.92 15.77
C GLN A 252 -9.30 16.16 15.19
N TYR A 253 -9.07 15.16 14.33
CA TYR A 253 -10.08 14.38 13.63
C TYR A 253 -10.16 12.93 14.12
N MET A 254 -9.57 12.60 15.28
CA MET A 254 -9.56 11.25 15.87
C MET A 254 -10.94 10.82 16.43
N THR A 255 -11.95 10.78 15.57
CA THR A 255 -13.32 10.33 15.89
C THR A 255 -13.89 9.56 14.69
N PRO A 256 -14.54 8.40 14.91
CA PRO A 256 -15.21 7.67 13.84
C PRO A 256 -16.42 8.43 13.26
N TRP A 257 -16.88 9.50 13.93
CA TRP A 257 -18.01 10.31 13.48
C TRP A 257 -17.61 11.42 12.51
N ALA A 258 -16.31 11.74 12.37
CA ALA A 258 -15.83 12.82 11.51
C ALA A 258 -16.34 12.71 10.06
N GLU A 259 -16.41 11.48 9.54
CA GLU A 259 -16.86 11.21 8.18
C GLU A 259 -18.36 11.49 7.94
N HIS A 260 -19.17 11.53 9.00
CA HIS A 260 -20.63 11.69 8.93
C HIS A 260 -21.08 13.10 9.33
N LEU A 261 -20.20 13.90 9.92
CA LEU A 261 -20.51 15.26 10.33
C LEU A 261 -20.46 16.21 9.11
N PRO A 262 -21.50 17.06 8.91
CA PRO A 262 -21.52 18.03 7.82
C PRO A 262 -20.28 18.94 7.84
N GLY A 263 -19.62 19.10 6.69
CA GLY A 263 -18.42 19.95 6.55
C GLY A 263 -17.12 19.36 7.12
N VAL A 264 -17.19 18.54 8.17
CA VAL A 264 -16.01 17.99 8.86
C VAL A 264 -15.19 17.07 7.97
N ALA A 265 -15.84 16.12 7.29
CA ALA A 265 -15.13 15.20 6.39
C ALA A 265 -14.42 15.92 5.24
N ALA A 266 -15.00 17.03 4.76
CA ALA A 266 -14.39 17.86 3.72
C ALA A 266 -13.18 18.64 4.25
N SER A 267 -13.32 19.24 5.43
CA SER A 267 -12.22 19.94 6.09
C SER A 267 -11.07 19.00 6.44
N GLU A 268 -11.37 17.82 7.00
CA GLU A 268 -10.37 16.79 7.29
C GLU A 268 -9.55 16.46 6.03
N ARG A 269 -10.22 16.22 4.90
CA ARG A 269 -9.51 15.94 3.64
C ARG A 269 -8.60 17.10 3.23
N LEU A 270 -9.13 18.32 3.22
CA LEU A 270 -8.35 19.51 2.92
C LEU A 270 -7.12 19.63 3.84
N PHE A 271 -7.33 19.48 5.14
CA PHE A 271 -6.32 19.64 6.17
C PHE A 271 -5.21 18.60 6.07
N VAL A 272 -5.58 17.31 5.98
CA VAL A 272 -4.65 16.19 5.84
C VAL A 272 -3.87 16.31 4.53
N SER A 273 -4.55 16.59 3.41
CA SER A 273 -3.91 16.74 2.10
C SER A 273 -2.94 17.93 2.08
N HIS A 274 -3.30 19.06 2.71
CA HIS A 274 -2.40 20.21 2.87
C HIS A 274 -1.15 19.85 3.65
N LEU A 275 -1.30 19.23 4.82
CA LEU A 275 -0.16 18.90 5.67
C LEU A 275 0.74 17.86 5.02
N ASN A 276 0.19 16.86 4.34
CA ASN A 276 1.00 15.88 3.60
C ASN A 276 1.80 16.53 2.47
N LEU A 277 1.16 17.39 1.66
CA LEU A 277 1.85 18.16 0.62
C LEU A 277 2.96 19.03 1.21
N ALA A 278 2.64 19.79 2.27
CA ALA A 278 3.60 20.67 2.94
C ALA A 278 4.78 19.89 3.54
N ARG A 279 4.54 18.73 4.16
CA ARG A 279 5.59 17.85 4.71
C ARG A 279 6.47 17.29 3.61
N MET A 280 5.87 16.82 2.51
CA MET A 280 6.62 16.27 1.38
C MET A 280 7.51 17.34 0.73
N GLU A 281 6.95 18.52 0.45
CA GLU A 281 7.70 19.62 -0.17
C GLU A 281 8.81 20.15 0.75
N GLN A 282 8.53 20.34 2.05
CA GLN A 282 9.54 20.75 3.03
C GLN A 282 10.68 19.74 3.10
N PHE A 283 10.36 18.45 3.20
CA PHE A 283 11.38 17.41 3.26
C PHE A 283 12.22 17.38 1.98
N ALA A 284 11.58 17.35 0.81
CA ALA A 284 12.27 17.30 -0.48
C ALA A 284 13.17 18.52 -0.69
N MET A 285 12.73 19.70 -0.25
CA MET A 285 13.51 20.93 -0.32
C MET A 285 14.75 20.87 0.58
N LEU A 286 14.60 20.39 1.82
CA LEU A 286 15.72 20.26 2.75
C LEU A 286 16.74 19.24 2.27
N VAL A 287 16.30 18.11 1.68
CA VAL A 287 17.17 17.12 1.04
C VAL A 287 17.94 17.76 -0.12
N ARG A 288 17.24 18.44 -1.04
CA ARG A 288 17.88 19.12 -2.19
C ARG A 288 18.87 20.20 -1.75
N ARG A 289 18.55 20.95 -0.69
CA ARG A 289 19.45 21.98 -0.15
C ARG A 289 20.69 21.36 0.49
N HIS A 290 20.52 20.29 1.26
CA HIS A 290 21.64 19.54 1.85
C HIS A 290 22.55 18.95 0.77
N GLU A 291 21.98 18.33 -0.26
CA GLU A 291 22.73 17.84 -1.43
C GLU A 291 23.54 18.95 -2.10
N LYS A 292 22.91 20.11 -2.34
CA LYS A 292 23.58 21.26 -2.96
C LYS A 292 24.74 21.79 -2.11
N TRP A 293 24.60 21.81 -0.78
CA TRP A 293 25.60 22.40 0.12
C TRP A 293 26.77 21.46 0.41
N PHE A 294 26.52 20.16 0.53
CA PHE A 294 27.54 19.18 0.92
C PHE A 294 27.98 18.26 -0.23
N GLY A 295 27.43 18.44 -1.42
CA GLY A 295 27.72 17.63 -2.61
C GLY A 295 27.33 16.15 -2.49
N LYS A 296 26.58 15.78 -1.44
CA LYS A 296 26.21 14.39 -1.14
C LYS A 296 24.78 14.32 -0.60
N ARG A 297 24.10 13.22 -0.95
CA ARG A 297 22.79 12.86 -0.39
C ARG A 297 22.85 12.75 1.14
N PRO A 298 21.78 13.17 1.85
CA PRO A 298 21.69 12.92 3.28
C PRO A 298 21.73 11.41 3.56
N THR A 299 22.53 11.02 4.55
CA THR A 299 22.52 9.67 5.10
C THR A 299 21.18 9.37 5.76
N ALA A 300 20.89 8.09 6.05
CA ALA A 300 19.67 7.72 6.78
C ALA A 300 19.55 8.41 8.15
N LYS A 301 20.67 8.75 8.81
CA LYS A 301 20.67 9.47 10.09
C LYS A 301 20.31 10.95 9.90
N GLU A 302 20.84 11.58 8.87
CA GLU A 302 20.57 12.97 8.50
C GLU A 302 19.13 13.12 7.98
N GLY A 303 18.67 12.20 7.13
CA GLY A 303 17.28 12.13 6.68
C GLY A 303 16.29 12.06 7.85
N ARG A 304 16.60 11.27 8.90
CA ARG A 304 15.81 11.24 10.13
C ARG A 304 15.76 12.59 10.86
N ALA A 305 16.87 13.32 10.93
CA ALA A 305 16.89 14.65 11.55
C ALA A 305 16.06 15.65 10.73
N ILE A 306 16.14 15.59 9.40
CA ILE A 306 15.30 16.38 8.50
C ILE A 306 13.82 16.05 8.71
N ALA A 307 13.46 14.77 8.81
CA ALA A 307 12.08 14.35 9.07
C ALA A 307 11.58 14.81 10.44
N ASP A 308 12.41 14.76 11.48
CA ASP A 308 12.09 15.27 12.82
C ASP A 308 11.85 16.80 12.79
N LEU A 309 12.65 17.56 12.03
CA LEU A 309 12.46 18.99 11.81
C LEU A 309 11.14 19.29 11.10
N VAL A 310 10.87 18.62 9.98
CA VAL A 310 9.62 18.77 9.21
C VAL A 310 8.40 18.44 10.06
N GLY A 311 8.45 17.34 10.81
CA GLY A 311 7.39 16.95 11.73
C GLY A 311 7.17 18.01 12.82
N THR A 312 8.25 18.51 13.41
CA THR A 312 8.22 19.57 14.43
C THR A 312 7.56 20.85 13.90
N PHE A 313 7.93 21.30 12.70
CA PHE A 313 7.32 22.47 12.07
C PHE A 313 5.83 22.27 11.81
N THR A 314 5.47 21.10 11.28
CA THR A 314 4.09 20.75 10.91
C THR A 314 3.24 20.21 12.06
N GLY A 315 3.69 20.35 13.32
CA GLY A 315 2.89 20.04 14.51
C GLY A 315 2.82 18.56 14.88
N LYS A 316 3.61 17.70 14.24
CA LYS A 316 3.57 16.25 14.41
C LYS A 316 4.96 15.67 14.61
N ILE A 317 5.33 15.39 15.86
CA ILE A 317 6.64 14.79 16.13
C ILE A 317 6.65 13.32 15.68
N PRO A 318 7.68 12.86 14.97
CA PRO A 318 7.88 11.43 14.72
C PRO A 318 8.13 10.69 16.04
N ILE A 319 7.16 9.86 16.45
CA ILE A 319 7.25 9.08 17.69
C ILE A 319 7.42 7.62 17.34
N ARG A 320 8.51 7.02 17.84
CA ARG A 320 8.90 5.63 17.54
C ARG A 320 8.44 4.64 18.60
N SER A 321 8.33 5.06 19.86
CA SER A 321 7.85 4.21 20.94
C SER A 321 6.33 4.04 20.87
N GLN A 322 5.87 2.78 20.85
CA GLN A 322 4.44 2.48 20.90
C GLN A 322 3.80 2.95 22.21
N ALA A 323 4.52 2.86 23.33
CA ALA A 323 4.06 3.36 24.62
C ALA A 323 3.82 4.87 24.58
N ALA A 324 4.74 5.63 23.97
CA ALA A 324 4.59 7.08 23.82
C ALA A 324 3.43 7.45 22.88
N ARG A 325 3.19 6.67 21.81
CA ARG A 325 2.01 6.85 20.94
C ARG A 325 0.71 6.61 21.69
N ASN A 326 0.66 5.55 22.50
CA ASN A 326 -0.52 5.24 23.32
C ASN A 326 -0.77 6.33 24.37
N ALA A 327 0.28 6.82 25.03
CA ALA A 327 0.19 7.91 26.00
C ALA A 327 -0.34 9.20 25.35
N LEU A 328 0.08 9.52 24.13
CA LEU A 328 -0.45 10.68 23.41
C LEU A 328 -1.87 10.52 22.93
N ALA A 329 -2.24 9.33 22.46
CA ALA A 329 -3.62 9.03 22.11
C ALA A 329 -4.54 9.11 23.34
N ALA A 330 -4.04 8.79 24.53
CA ALA A 330 -4.78 9.03 25.78
C ALA A 330 -4.82 10.54 26.10
N ALA A 331 -3.71 11.25 25.98
CA ALA A 331 -3.63 12.68 26.26
C ALA A 331 -4.51 13.53 25.32
N SER A 332 -4.73 13.10 24.08
CA SER A 332 -5.60 13.80 23.12
C SER A 332 -7.07 13.82 23.52
N THR A 333 -7.48 12.99 24.47
CA THR A 333 -8.82 13.06 25.07
C THR A 333 -8.98 14.33 25.93
N ALA A 334 -7.98 14.66 26.75
CA ALA A 334 -7.99 15.83 27.64
C ALA A 334 -7.45 17.10 26.97
N LEU A 335 -6.38 16.98 26.18
CA LEU A 335 -5.70 18.11 25.55
C LEU A 335 -6.24 18.36 24.13
N TRP A 336 -6.23 19.62 23.69
CA TRP A 336 -6.72 20.01 22.36
C TRP A 336 -5.85 19.46 21.22
N SER A 337 -4.53 19.55 21.37
CA SER A 337 -3.55 19.13 20.37
C SER A 337 -2.19 18.82 20.99
N PRO A 338 -2.05 17.72 21.76
CA PRO A 338 -0.81 17.42 22.46
C PRO A 338 0.40 17.20 21.55
N GLN A 339 0.25 16.69 20.33
CA GLN A 339 1.39 16.60 19.40
C GLN A 339 1.87 17.98 18.94
N LEU A 340 0.92 18.90 18.71
CA LEU A 340 1.26 20.28 18.37
C LEU A 340 1.97 20.95 19.55
N LEU A 341 1.47 20.82 20.78
CA LEU A 341 2.12 21.36 21.98
C LEU A 341 3.54 20.81 22.15
N LEU A 342 3.70 19.48 22.06
CA LEU A 342 5.02 18.85 22.11
C LEU A 342 5.93 19.37 21.00
N SER A 343 5.42 19.59 19.79
CA SER A 343 6.23 20.13 18.68
C SER A 343 6.78 21.52 19.00
N ARG A 344 6.00 22.37 19.65
CA ARG A 344 6.44 23.72 20.04
C ARG A 344 7.54 23.64 21.09
N PHE A 345 7.39 22.79 22.10
CA PHE A 345 8.46 22.55 23.09
C PHE A 345 9.70 21.91 22.46
N ALA A 346 9.53 20.92 21.58
CA ALA A 346 10.64 20.30 20.87
C ALA A 346 11.43 21.31 20.05
N PHE A 347 10.75 22.25 19.38
CA PHE A 347 11.40 23.34 18.68
C PHE A 347 12.14 24.28 19.65
N LEU A 348 11.47 24.73 20.70
CA LEU A 348 12.03 25.66 21.69
C LEU A 348 13.28 25.10 22.36
N PHE A 349 13.27 23.81 22.70
CA PHE A 349 14.41 23.12 23.30
C PHE A 349 15.42 22.62 22.27
N GLY A 350 15.31 22.99 20.99
CA GLY A 350 16.29 22.66 19.96
C GLY A 350 16.38 21.18 19.59
N ARG A 351 15.37 20.36 19.93
CA ARG A 351 15.37 18.91 19.68
C ARG A 351 15.71 18.51 18.24
N PRO A 352 15.20 19.20 17.20
CA PRO A 352 15.56 18.87 15.81
C PRO A 352 17.07 18.95 15.53
N PHE A 353 17.81 19.77 16.28
CA PHE A 353 19.25 20.00 16.10
C PHE A 353 20.13 19.01 16.90
N TYR A 354 19.56 18.20 17.80
CA TYR A 354 20.35 17.20 18.53
C TYR A 354 20.63 15.93 17.70
N GLY A 355 19.78 15.64 16.70
CA GLY A 355 19.91 14.49 15.81
C GLY A 355 20.89 14.67 14.65
N GLY A 356 21.08 13.61 13.85
CA GLY A 356 21.81 13.69 12.58
C GLY A 356 23.34 13.74 12.69
N SER A 357 23.96 14.59 11.88
CA SER A 357 25.40 14.87 11.82
C SER A 357 25.68 16.37 11.98
N TRP A 358 26.95 16.78 11.94
CA TRP A 358 27.32 18.21 11.90
C TRP A 358 26.75 18.94 10.67
N ARG A 359 26.34 18.22 9.62
CA ARG A 359 25.75 18.80 8.39
C ARG A 359 24.27 19.13 8.50
N THR A 360 23.60 18.58 9.52
CA THR A 360 22.17 18.80 9.80
C THR A 360 21.94 19.71 11.01
N ARG A 361 23.02 20.18 11.63
CA ARG A 361 23.05 21.21 12.66
C ARG A 361 23.46 22.50 12.00
#